data_AF-A0A067QDD2-F1
#
_entry.id   AF-A0A067QDD2-F1
#
_cell.length_a   1.000
_cell.length_b   1.000
_cell.length_c   1.000
_cell.angle_alpha   90.00
_cell.angle_beta   90.00
_cell.angle_gamma   90.00
#
_symmetry.space_group_name_H-M   'P 1'
#
loop_
_entity.id
_entity.type
_entity.pdbx_description
1 polymer ?
#
loop_
_entity_poly.entity_id
_entity_poly.type
_entity_poly.pdbx_seq_one_letter_code
_entity_poly.pdbx_strand_id
1 'polypeptide(L)'
;MGDSSFLYAEFTPTRTRKNRKTKDKPAVTLQTLFHHARMELASWSWMLEYQSILRTVFSDLTIDMSSLNVVCLGLGSPSTSVNARLQLGFLLRLCEDFGISHRKVSVYDPVFTQSDVLFLEELQFSVPCNSTGSQKTAPPTVLFMPHCDLHLYEHIFRQHWEKECLANMVLIANVLGQYLESNPSHKLSSDCPCLSRIVPLLDCKPFPTWNTNPTAFNNTAVQYVPAPQWENLPGEHDFWRLPPHRDT
;
A
#
# COMPACT_ATOMS: atom_id res chain seq x y z
N MET A 1 45.05 50.37 -48.39
CA MET A 1 43.94 49.84 -49.22
C MET A 1 44.17 48.36 -49.37
N GLY A 2 43.37 47.55 -48.67
CA GLY A 2 43.47 46.10 -48.63
C GLY A 2 42.12 45.60 -48.15
N ASP A 3 41.25 45.37 -49.13
CA ASP A 3 39.88 44.89 -49.00
C ASP A 3 39.92 43.38 -48.76
N SER A 4 39.35 42.90 -47.66
CA SER A 4 39.11 41.47 -47.44
C SER A 4 37.67 41.29 -46.93
N SER A 5 36.76 41.32 -47.90
CA SER A 5 35.38 40.90 -47.76
C SER A 5 35.31 39.44 -47.27
N PHE A 6 34.93 39.23 -46.02
CA PHE A 6 34.48 37.91 -45.56
C PHE A 6 33.04 37.70 -46.01
N LEU A 7 32.87 36.94 -47.10
CA LEU A 7 31.59 36.39 -47.55
C LEU A 7 31.13 35.33 -46.55
N TYR A 8 30.04 35.60 -45.81
CA TYR A 8 29.29 34.55 -45.12
C TYR A 8 28.39 33.85 -46.14
N ALA A 9 28.57 32.53 -46.28
CA ALA A 9 27.74 31.69 -47.13
C ALA A 9 26.28 31.67 -46.64
N GLU A 10 25.33 31.72 -47.57
CA GLU A 10 23.90 31.59 -47.28
C GLU A 10 23.60 30.29 -46.53
N PHE A 11 22.95 30.42 -45.38
CA PHE A 11 22.44 29.32 -44.59
C PHE A 11 21.40 28.54 -45.40
N THR A 12 21.72 27.32 -45.79
CA THR A 12 20.75 26.39 -46.40
C THR A 12 20.00 25.66 -45.28
N PRO A 13 18.67 25.85 -45.12
CA PRO A 13 17.93 25.13 -44.10
C PRO A 13 17.93 23.64 -44.42
N THR A 14 18.42 22.83 -43.48
CA THR A 14 18.31 21.37 -43.57
C THR A 14 16.83 20.98 -43.58
N ARG A 15 16.42 20.27 -44.66
CA ARG A 15 15.07 19.71 -44.80
C ARG A 15 14.69 18.96 -43.52
N THR A 16 13.60 19.40 -42.89
CA THR A 16 12.94 18.68 -41.79
C THR A 16 12.65 17.24 -42.25
N ARG A 17 13.24 16.28 -41.53
CA ARG A 17 12.91 14.86 -41.70
C ARG A 17 11.40 14.71 -41.53
N LYS A 18 10.72 14.29 -42.61
CA LYS A 18 9.32 13.84 -42.55
C LYS A 18 9.17 12.86 -41.38
N ASN A 19 8.34 13.24 -40.40
CA ASN A 19 7.90 12.34 -39.35
C ASN A 19 7.35 11.07 -39.98
N ARG A 20 8.10 9.98 -39.84
CA ARG A 20 7.65 8.64 -40.20
C ARG A 20 6.50 8.33 -39.24
N LYS A 21 5.27 8.23 -39.76
CA LYS A 21 4.11 7.78 -38.98
C LYS A 21 4.48 6.45 -38.32
N THR A 22 4.78 6.48 -37.03
CA THR A 22 4.87 5.28 -36.19
C THR A 22 3.50 4.62 -36.26
N LYS A 23 3.45 3.42 -36.81
CA LYS A 23 2.25 2.56 -36.80
C LYS A 23 1.81 2.47 -35.34
N ASP A 24 0.60 2.95 -35.02
CA ASP A 24 0.01 2.82 -33.69
C ASP A 24 0.05 1.34 -33.30
N LYS A 25 0.95 0.99 -32.38
CA LYS A 25 0.81 -0.27 -31.66
C LYS A 25 -0.43 -0.11 -30.79
N PRO A 26 -1.38 -1.07 -30.78
CA PRO A 26 -2.50 -0.99 -29.86
C PRO A 26 -1.96 -0.86 -28.44
N ALA A 27 -2.52 0.08 -27.68
CA ALA A 27 -2.13 0.27 -26.28
C ALA A 27 -2.34 -1.04 -25.53
N VAL A 28 -1.34 -1.46 -24.74
CA VAL A 28 -1.42 -2.67 -23.93
C VAL A 28 -2.50 -2.45 -22.86
N THR A 29 -3.44 -3.40 -22.75
CA THR A 29 -4.56 -3.29 -21.80
C THR A 29 -4.09 -3.44 -20.34
N LEU A 30 -4.83 -2.87 -19.40
CA LEU A 30 -4.57 -3.07 -17.97
C LEU A 30 -4.62 -4.55 -17.59
N GLN A 31 -5.57 -5.32 -18.14
CA GLN A 31 -5.67 -6.76 -17.93
C GLN A 31 -4.36 -7.48 -18.30
N THR A 32 -3.76 -7.15 -19.45
CA THR A 32 -2.48 -7.73 -19.89
C THR A 32 -1.33 -7.32 -18.97
N LEU A 33 -1.24 -6.04 -18.61
CA LEU A 33 -0.19 -5.54 -17.71
C LEU A 33 -0.29 -6.19 -16.32
N PHE A 34 -1.50 -6.36 -15.81
CA PHE A 34 -1.76 -7.01 -14.54
C PHE A 34 -1.43 -8.50 -14.58
N HIS A 35 -1.77 -9.20 -15.68
CA HIS A 35 -1.38 -10.60 -15.86
C HIS A 35 0.15 -10.78 -15.79
N HIS A 36 0.92 -9.90 -16.43
CA HIS A 36 2.39 -9.94 -16.35
C HIS A 36 2.89 -9.73 -14.90
N ALA A 37 2.32 -8.75 -14.19
CA ALA A 37 2.65 -8.50 -12.79
C ALA A 37 2.38 -9.73 -11.90
N ARG A 38 1.27 -10.47 -12.14
CA ARG A 38 0.97 -11.71 -11.43
C ARG A 38 2.00 -12.81 -11.69
N MET A 39 2.41 -12.99 -12.94
CA MET A 39 3.41 -14.00 -13.31
C MET A 39 4.76 -13.70 -12.66
N GLU A 40 5.12 -12.42 -12.64
CA GLU A 40 6.35 -11.95 -12.00
C GLU A 40 6.30 -12.15 -10.47
N LEU A 41 5.20 -11.80 -9.81
CA LEU A 41 5.00 -12.09 -8.39
C LEU A 41 5.10 -13.59 -8.09
N ALA A 42 4.50 -14.44 -8.93
CA ALA A 42 4.55 -15.89 -8.76
C ALA A 42 5.98 -16.47 -8.87
N SER A 43 6.88 -15.79 -9.57
CA SER A 43 8.30 -16.17 -9.66
C SER A 43 9.12 -15.78 -8.43
N TRP A 44 8.57 -14.92 -7.56
CA TRP A 44 9.27 -14.48 -6.36
C TRP A 44 9.26 -15.59 -5.31
N SER A 45 10.43 -16.15 -4.99
CA SER A 45 10.59 -17.30 -4.10
C SER A 45 10.04 -17.08 -2.68
N TRP A 46 10.00 -15.82 -2.23
CA TRP A 46 9.45 -15.45 -0.94
C TRP A 46 7.93 -15.68 -0.82
N MET A 47 7.25 -15.95 -1.94
CA MET A 47 5.82 -16.25 -1.95
C MET A 47 5.43 -17.53 -1.17
N LEU A 48 6.39 -18.36 -0.74
CA LEU A 48 6.10 -19.46 0.20
C LEU A 48 6.24 -19.01 1.66
N GLU A 49 7.23 -18.18 1.95
CA GLU A 49 7.50 -17.68 3.30
C GLU A 49 6.40 -16.73 3.78
N TYR A 50 5.87 -15.86 2.92
CA TYR A 50 4.78 -14.96 3.30
C TYR A 50 3.52 -15.72 3.75
N GLN A 51 3.19 -16.83 3.07
CA GLN A 51 2.05 -17.68 3.44
C GLN A 51 2.26 -18.25 4.85
N SER A 52 3.47 -18.74 5.15
CA SER A 52 3.82 -19.28 6.47
C SER A 52 3.71 -18.22 7.56
N ILE A 53 4.21 -17.02 7.30
CA ILE A 53 4.11 -15.87 8.21
C ILE A 53 2.64 -15.58 8.51
N LEU A 54 1.82 -15.36 7.47
CA LEU A 54 0.41 -15.01 7.67
C LEU A 54 -0.40 -16.13 8.31
N ARG A 55 -0.14 -17.41 7.99
CA ARG A 55 -0.78 -18.55 8.68
C ARG A 55 -0.47 -18.56 10.17
N THR A 56 0.78 -18.28 10.53
CA THR A 56 1.20 -18.18 11.93
C THR A 56 0.47 -17.02 12.61
N VAL A 57 0.53 -15.81 12.04
CA VAL A 57 -0.13 -14.61 12.59
C VAL A 57 -1.64 -14.80 12.75
N PHE A 58 -2.31 -15.33 11.73
CA PHE A 58 -3.75 -15.56 11.79
C PHE A 58 -4.14 -16.63 12.82
N SER A 59 -3.31 -17.65 13.01
CA SER A 59 -3.48 -18.65 14.06
C SER A 59 -3.30 -18.03 15.45
N ASP A 60 -2.25 -17.23 15.64
CA ASP A 60 -1.94 -16.57 16.91
C ASP A 60 -3.06 -15.61 17.34
N LEU A 61 -3.72 -14.97 16.36
CA LEU A 61 -4.86 -14.08 16.58
C LEU A 61 -6.21 -14.80 16.60
N THR A 62 -6.26 -16.12 16.40
CA THR A 62 -7.50 -16.91 16.33
C THR A 62 -8.52 -16.37 15.31
N ILE A 63 -8.04 -15.82 14.19
CA ILE A 63 -8.88 -15.19 13.17
C ILE A 63 -9.72 -16.24 12.44
N ASP A 64 -11.04 -16.07 12.45
CA ASP A 64 -11.92 -16.81 11.55
C ASP A 64 -11.82 -16.24 10.13
N MET A 65 -11.16 -17.00 9.24
CA MET A 65 -11.00 -16.66 7.81
C MET A 65 -12.33 -16.37 7.12
N SER A 66 -13.42 -17.03 7.53
CA SER A 66 -14.73 -16.83 6.93
C SER A 66 -15.29 -15.43 7.21
N SER A 67 -14.84 -14.79 8.28
CA SER A 67 -15.26 -13.45 8.73
C SER A 67 -14.32 -12.33 8.26
N LEU A 68 -13.10 -12.66 7.83
CA LEU A 68 -12.02 -11.73 7.51
C LEU A 68 -12.38 -10.71 6.42
N ASN A 69 -12.20 -9.43 6.75
CA ASN A 69 -12.30 -8.32 5.80
C ASN A 69 -10.91 -7.82 5.42
N VAL A 70 -10.78 -7.25 4.22
CA VAL A 70 -9.53 -6.62 3.76
C VAL A 70 -9.81 -5.20 3.34
N VAL A 71 -9.01 -4.27 3.86
CA VAL A 71 -9.03 -2.86 3.43
C VAL A 71 -7.68 -2.54 2.85
N CYS A 72 -7.65 -2.16 1.57
CA CYS A 72 -6.49 -1.67 0.88
C CYS A 72 -6.61 -0.16 0.67
N LEU A 73 -5.64 0.61 1.20
CA LEU A 73 -5.57 2.05 1.03
C LEU A 73 -4.22 2.40 0.43
N GLY A 74 -4.18 3.40 -0.46
CA GLY A 74 -2.93 3.91 -1.01
C GLY A 74 -2.26 2.96 -2.01
N LEU A 75 -3.05 2.20 -2.77
CA LEU A 75 -2.53 1.24 -3.77
C LEU A 75 -1.75 1.92 -4.91
N GLY A 76 -2.02 3.20 -5.20
CA GLY A 76 -1.68 3.87 -6.44
C GLY A 76 -2.46 3.33 -7.64
N SER A 77 -2.32 3.94 -8.81
CA SER A 77 -3.06 3.54 -10.03
C SER A 77 -2.45 2.30 -10.71
N PRO A 78 -3.13 1.14 -10.79
CA PRO A 78 -2.68 -0.01 -11.57
C PRO A 78 -2.49 0.27 -13.06
N SER A 79 -3.22 1.22 -13.63
CA SER A 79 -3.07 1.66 -15.03
C SER A 79 -1.72 2.31 -15.29
N THR A 80 -1.18 3.06 -14.33
CA THR A 80 0.03 3.88 -14.55
C THR A 80 1.26 3.39 -13.80
N SER A 81 1.11 2.60 -12.74
CA SER A 81 2.21 2.18 -11.86
C SER A 81 2.46 0.66 -11.88
N VAL A 82 3.71 0.26 -12.10
CA VAL A 82 4.15 -1.14 -11.96
C VAL A 82 3.99 -1.61 -10.52
N ASN A 83 4.35 -0.78 -9.54
CA ASN A 83 4.25 -1.10 -8.12
C ASN A 83 2.79 -1.34 -7.72
N ALA A 84 1.86 -0.49 -8.17
CA ALA A 84 0.44 -0.67 -7.91
C ALA A 84 -0.08 -2.01 -8.47
N ARG A 85 0.38 -2.41 -9.66
CA ARG A 85 0.01 -3.72 -10.24
C ARG A 85 0.58 -4.89 -9.46
N LEU A 86 1.84 -4.81 -9.01
CA LEU A 86 2.48 -5.85 -8.21
C LEU A 86 1.81 -5.98 -6.83
N GLN A 87 1.49 -4.85 -6.20
CA GLN A 87 0.77 -4.80 -4.93
C GLN A 87 -0.66 -5.31 -5.06
N LEU A 88 -1.38 -4.95 -6.13
CA LEU A 88 -2.69 -5.52 -6.44
C LEU A 88 -2.60 -7.03 -6.69
N GLY A 89 -1.54 -7.48 -7.35
CA GLY A 89 -1.27 -8.89 -7.60
C GLY A 89 -1.07 -9.67 -6.30
N PHE A 90 -0.34 -9.07 -5.36
CA PHE A 90 -0.17 -9.62 -4.01
C PHE A 90 -1.48 -9.66 -3.23
N LEU A 91 -2.27 -8.58 -3.27
CA LEU A 91 -3.60 -8.53 -2.63
C LEU A 91 -4.53 -9.61 -3.17
N LEU A 92 -4.55 -9.82 -4.49
CA LEU A 92 -5.34 -10.89 -5.10
C LEU A 92 -4.85 -12.27 -4.66
N ARG A 93 -3.53 -12.47 -4.63
CA ARG A 93 -2.93 -13.73 -4.19
C ARG A 93 -3.20 -14.04 -2.71
N LEU A 94 -3.21 -13.01 -1.86
CA LEU A 94 -3.65 -13.12 -0.46
C LEU A 94 -5.10 -13.64 -0.40
N CYS A 95 -5.99 -13.11 -1.23
CA CYS A 95 -7.38 -13.57 -1.25
C CYS A 95 -7.49 -15.04 -1.69
N GLU A 96 -6.76 -15.43 -2.72
CA GLU A 96 -6.70 -16.80 -3.24
C GLU A 96 -6.18 -17.80 -2.19
N ASP A 97 -5.05 -17.48 -1.54
CA ASP A 97 -4.34 -18.39 -0.64
C ASP A 97 -5.07 -18.61 0.71
N PHE A 98 -5.94 -17.67 1.10
CA PHE A 98 -6.70 -17.69 2.35
C PHE A 98 -8.23 -17.78 2.15
N GLY A 99 -8.69 -17.93 0.90
CA GLY A 99 -10.13 -18.10 0.59
C GLY A 99 -10.98 -16.87 0.91
N ILE A 100 -10.41 -15.67 0.86
CA ILE A 100 -11.11 -14.41 1.16
C ILE A 100 -12.00 -14.05 -0.02
N SER A 101 -13.29 -13.85 0.24
CA SER A 101 -14.21 -13.37 -0.80
C SER A 101 -13.79 -11.98 -1.26
N HIS A 102 -13.66 -11.78 -2.58
CA HIS A 102 -13.33 -10.50 -3.17
C HIS A 102 -14.30 -9.38 -2.77
N ARG A 103 -15.57 -9.73 -2.48
CA ARG A 103 -16.59 -8.79 -2.01
C ARG A 103 -16.30 -8.22 -0.61
N LYS A 104 -15.41 -8.86 0.16
CA LYS A 104 -14.93 -8.40 1.46
C LYS A 104 -13.64 -7.57 1.36
N VAL A 105 -13.18 -7.31 0.14
CA VAL A 105 -12.02 -6.47 -0.14
C VAL A 105 -12.53 -5.10 -0.55
N SER A 106 -12.18 -4.09 0.25
CA SER A 106 -12.37 -2.68 -0.11
C SER A 106 -11.03 -2.10 -0.54
N VAL A 107 -10.99 -1.41 -1.68
CA VAL A 107 -9.76 -0.81 -2.21
C VAL A 107 -10.00 0.66 -2.55
N TYR A 108 -9.15 1.54 -2.04
CA TYR A 108 -9.25 2.97 -2.31
C TYR A 108 -7.89 3.63 -2.50
N ASP A 109 -7.81 4.47 -3.53
CA ASP A 109 -6.76 5.46 -3.71
C ASP A 109 -7.32 6.69 -4.46
N PRO A 110 -7.04 7.92 -4.01
CA PRO A 110 -7.50 9.12 -4.70
C PRO A 110 -6.96 9.27 -6.13
N VAL A 111 -5.89 8.56 -6.51
CA VAL A 111 -5.28 8.63 -7.83
C VAL A 111 -5.82 7.60 -8.83
N PHE A 112 -6.84 6.81 -8.45
CA PHE A 112 -7.46 5.85 -9.37
C PHE A 112 -8.05 6.55 -10.60
N THR A 113 -7.74 5.98 -11.76
CA THR A 113 -8.36 6.34 -13.03
C THR A 113 -9.68 5.58 -13.20
N GLN A 114 -10.53 6.02 -14.14
CA GLN A 114 -11.75 5.28 -14.47
C GLN A 114 -11.46 3.82 -14.88
N SER A 115 -10.36 3.58 -15.59
CA SER A 115 -9.93 2.24 -15.98
C SER A 115 -9.56 1.38 -14.77
N ASP A 116 -8.96 1.98 -13.73
CA ASP A 116 -8.63 1.28 -12.49
C ASP A 116 -9.89 0.87 -11.74
N VAL A 117 -10.84 1.79 -11.58
CA VAL A 117 -12.11 1.53 -10.90
C VAL A 117 -12.87 0.39 -11.59
N LEU A 118 -13.05 0.47 -12.91
CA LEU A 118 -13.74 -0.58 -13.67
C LEU A 118 -13.03 -1.93 -13.53
N PHE A 119 -11.71 -1.95 -13.59
CA PHE A 119 -10.94 -3.18 -13.46
C PHE A 119 -11.02 -3.79 -12.04
N LEU A 120 -11.01 -2.96 -11.00
CA LEU A 120 -11.17 -3.42 -9.61
C LEU A 120 -12.60 -3.94 -9.35
N GLU A 121 -13.61 -3.30 -9.93
CA GLU A 121 -15.00 -3.76 -9.89
C GLU A 121 -15.21 -5.08 -10.67
N GLU A 122 -14.53 -5.26 -11.80
CA GLU A 122 -14.48 -6.55 -12.53
C GLU A 122 -13.91 -7.68 -11.67
N LEU A 123 -12.93 -7.37 -10.81
CA LEU A 123 -12.40 -8.28 -9.79
C LEU A 123 -13.35 -8.49 -8.60
N GLN A 124 -14.50 -7.83 -8.57
CA GLN A 124 -15.52 -7.84 -7.50
C GLN A 124 -15.07 -7.18 -6.20
N PHE A 125 -14.05 -6.33 -6.24
CA PHE A 125 -13.67 -5.50 -5.09
C PHE A 125 -14.65 -4.34 -4.93
N SER A 126 -14.82 -3.90 -3.68
CA SER A 126 -15.55 -2.66 -3.38
C SER A 126 -14.61 -1.47 -3.55
N VAL A 127 -15.03 -0.47 -4.33
CA VAL A 127 -14.23 0.74 -4.61
C VAL A 127 -15.01 1.97 -4.10
N PRO A 128 -14.85 2.36 -2.83
CA PRO A 128 -15.59 3.49 -2.28
C PRO A 128 -15.14 4.82 -2.91
N CYS A 129 -16.01 5.84 -2.87
CA CYS A 129 -15.70 7.16 -3.45
C CYS A 129 -14.69 7.97 -2.61
N ASN A 130 -14.46 7.61 -1.35
CA ASN A 130 -13.48 8.25 -0.46
C ASN A 130 -12.90 7.23 0.54
N SER A 131 -11.77 7.56 1.16
CA SER A 131 -11.10 6.73 2.17
C SER A 131 -11.95 6.52 3.43
N THR A 132 -12.86 7.44 3.71
CA THR A 132 -13.84 7.29 4.81
C THR A 132 -14.96 6.30 4.48
N GLY A 133 -15.19 6.01 3.19
CA GLY A 133 -16.19 5.07 2.69
C GLY A 133 -15.78 3.61 2.86
N SER A 134 -14.48 3.36 3.11
CA SER A 134 -13.95 2.13 3.71
C SER A 134 -14.20 2.04 5.23
N GLN A 135 -15.21 2.75 5.73
CA GLN A 135 -15.57 3.02 7.12
C GLN A 135 -15.54 1.77 8.02
N LYS A 136 -15.01 1.94 9.26
CA LYS A 136 -14.93 0.95 10.38
C LYS A 136 -15.27 -0.47 9.95
N THR A 137 -14.33 -1.16 9.32
CA THR A 137 -14.52 -2.57 9.02
C THR A 137 -14.58 -3.34 10.33
N ALA A 138 -15.65 -4.12 10.51
CA ALA A 138 -15.78 -4.96 11.69
C ALA A 138 -14.58 -5.94 11.72
N PRO A 139 -13.91 -6.09 12.87
CA PRO A 139 -12.85 -7.07 13.02
C PRO A 139 -13.39 -8.49 12.73
N PRO A 140 -12.55 -9.40 12.24
CA PRO A 140 -11.12 -9.25 11.97
C PRO A 140 -10.82 -8.59 10.60
N THR A 141 -9.74 -7.79 10.54
CA THR A 141 -9.39 -6.99 9.35
C THR A 141 -7.90 -7.08 9.00
N VAL A 142 -7.59 -7.35 7.74
CA VAL A 142 -6.27 -7.07 7.16
C VAL A 142 -6.26 -5.65 6.58
N LEU A 143 -5.35 -4.81 7.05
CA LEU A 143 -5.05 -3.51 6.44
C LEU A 143 -3.85 -3.63 5.51
N PHE A 144 -4.08 -3.54 4.20
CA PHE A 144 -3.03 -3.58 3.19
C PHE A 144 -2.71 -2.16 2.70
N MET A 145 -1.62 -1.58 3.21
CA MET A 145 -1.30 -0.15 3.05
C MET A 145 0.17 0.10 2.70
N PRO A 146 0.75 -0.56 1.69
CA PRO A 146 2.15 -0.32 1.34
C PRO A 146 2.36 1.14 0.87
N HIS A 147 3.52 1.71 1.20
CA HIS A 147 3.95 3.06 0.82
C HIS A 147 3.04 4.22 1.23
N CYS A 148 2.11 3.99 2.15
CA CYS A 148 1.24 5.04 2.68
C CYS A 148 1.99 6.03 3.56
N ASP A 149 1.49 7.25 3.66
CA ASP A 149 2.05 8.27 4.54
C ASP A 149 1.68 8.04 6.02
N LEU A 150 2.47 8.66 6.90
CA LEU A 150 2.33 8.58 8.36
C LEU A 150 0.94 9.01 8.84
N HIS A 151 0.39 10.08 8.27
CA HIS A 151 -0.86 10.67 8.74
C HIS A 151 -2.07 9.81 8.36
N LEU A 152 -2.00 9.10 7.23
CA LEU A 152 -3.01 8.12 6.86
C LEU A 152 -3.06 6.97 7.87
N TYR A 153 -1.92 6.44 8.33
CA TYR A 153 -1.91 5.43 9.39
C TYR A 153 -2.50 5.97 10.70
N GLU A 154 -2.09 7.16 11.13
CA GLU A 154 -2.63 7.79 12.33
C GLU A 154 -4.15 7.94 12.26
N HIS A 155 -4.67 8.41 11.13
CA HIS A 155 -6.10 8.55 10.90
C HIS A 155 -6.84 7.22 11.05
N ILE A 156 -6.32 6.15 10.45
CA ILE A 156 -6.92 4.82 10.51
C ILE A 156 -6.88 4.25 11.94
N PHE A 157 -5.76 4.37 12.65
CA PHE A 157 -5.68 3.91 14.03
C PHE A 157 -6.65 4.69 14.94
N ARG A 158 -6.78 6.01 14.76
CA ARG A 158 -7.76 6.81 15.50
C ARG A 158 -9.19 6.34 15.30
N GLN A 159 -9.55 5.94 14.09
CA GLN A 159 -10.88 5.41 13.79
C GLN A 159 -11.14 4.05 14.43
N HIS A 160 -10.10 3.27 14.70
CA HIS A 160 -10.18 1.90 15.23
C HIS A 160 -9.58 1.80 16.65
N TRP A 161 -9.55 2.90 17.42
CA TRP A 161 -8.83 2.98 18.70
C TRP A 161 -9.52 2.30 19.87
N GLU A 162 -9.92 1.05 19.67
CA GLU A 162 -10.59 0.17 20.62
C GLU A 162 -9.85 -1.17 20.64
N LYS A 163 -9.74 -1.80 21.82
CA LYS A 163 -8.96 -3.03 22.01
C LYS A 163 -9.43 -4.14 21.09
N GLU A 164 -10.73 -4.32 20.97
CA GLU A 164 -11.36 -5.36 20.16
C GLU A 164 -11.04 -5.19 18.68
N CYS A 165 -10.92 -3.94 18.20
CA CYS A 165 -10.56 -3.64 16.82
C CYS A 165 -9.08 -3.90 16.57
N LEU A 166 -8.20 -3.33 17.41
CA LEU A 166 -6.74 -3.41 17.21
C LEU A 166 -6.19 -4.83 17.45
N ALA A 167 -6.77 -5.59 18.39
CA ALA A 167 -6.34 -6.96 18.68
C ALA A 167 -6.61 -7.93 17.53
N ASN A 168 -7.56 -7.62 16.65
CA ASN A 168 -7.95 -8.43 15.51
C ASN A 168 -7.51 -7.80 14.17
N MET A 169 -6.52 -6.91 14.21
CA MET A 169 -6.00 -6.18 13.06
C MET A 169 -4.64 -6.74 12.65
N VAL A 170 -4.51 -7.09 11.38
CA VAL A 170 -3.22 -7.46 10.76
C VAL A 170 -2.85 -6.40 9.74
N LEU A 171 -1.68 -5.80 9.91
CA LEU A 171 -1.14 -4.79 9.02
C LEU A 171 -0.21 -5.45 8.02
N ILE A 172 -0.41 -5.20 6.73
CA ILE A 172 0.57 -5.44 5.69
C ILE A 172 0.89 -4.06 5.11
N ALA A 173 1.89 -3.43 5.70
CA ALA A 173 2.07 -1.99 5.68
C ALA A 173 3.55 -1.63 5.73
N ASN A 174 3.86 -0.33 5.72
CA ASN A 174 5.21 0.15 5.95
C ASN A 174 5.75 -0.38 7.29
N VAL A 175 7.06 -0.56 7.43
CA VAL A 175 7.69 -0.85 8.73
C VAL A 175 7.47 0.38 9.62
N LEU A 176 6.44 0.34 10.46
CA LEU A 176 5.96 1.54 11.18
C LEU A 176 6.99 2.03 12.20
N GLY A 177 7.83 1.13 12.72
CA GLY A 177 8.98 1.47 13.57
C GLY A 177 9.92 2.49 12.95
N GLN A 178 10.11 2.49 11.63
CA GLN A 178 10.99 3.46 10.96
C GLN A 178 10.49 4.90 11.07
N TYR A 179 9.17 5.10 11.21
CA TYR A 179 8.63 6.44 11.47
C TYR A 179 8.99 6.94 12.87
N LEU A 180 9.05 6.07 13.86
CA LEU A 180 9.45 6.43 15.22
C LEU A 180 10.94 6.79 15.28
N GLU A 181 11.77 6.07 14.52
CA GLU A 181 13.21 6.33 14.43
C GLU A 181 13.51 7.63 13.69
N SER A 182 12.72 7.95 12.65
CA SER A 182 12.95 9.10 11.77
C SER A 182 12.34 10.40 12.29
N ASN A 183 11.51 10.37 13.34
CA ASN A 183 10.82 11.54 13.88
C ASN A 183 11.12 11.75 15.38
N PRO A 184 11.30 12.99 15.86
CA PRO A 184 11.45 13.25 17.29
C PRO A 184 10.24 12.75 18.08
N SER A 185 10.48 12.00 19.16
CA SER A 185 9.44 11.32 19.95
C SER A 185 8.33 12.25 20.45
N HIS A 186 8.69 13.46 20.89
CA HIS A 186 7.71 14.46 21.35
C HIS A 186 6.83 14.99 20.19
N LYS A 187 7.39 15.14 18.99
CA LYS A 187 6.63 15.57 17.81
C LYS A 187 5.68 14.46 17.37
N LEU A 188 6.17 13.23 17.29
CA LEU A 188 5.32 12.09 16.94
C LEU A 188 4.20 11.86 17.95
N SER A 189 4.48 11.96 19.25
CA SER A 189 3.43 11.80 20.29
C SER A 189 2.37 12.90 20.25
N SER A 190 2.73 14.06 19.72
CA SER A 190 1.82 15.21 19.51
C SER A 190 0.97 15.02 18.25
N ASP A 191 1.61 14.69 17.13
CA ASP A 191 1.01 14.73 15.80
C ASP A 191 0.37 13.39 15.43
N CYS A 192 0.94 12.29 15.93
CA CYS A 192 0.50 10.91 15.70
C CYS A 192 0.49 10.05 16.99
N PRO A 193 -0.33 10.41 18.00
CA PRO A 193 -0.39 9.72 19.29
C PRO A 193 -0.84 8.26 19.20
N CYS A 194 -1.66 7.87 18.21
CA CYS A 194 -2.01 6.45 18.06
C CYS A 194 -0.78 5.65 17.65
N LEU A 195 -0.05 6.12 16.65
CA LEU A 195 1.18 5.48 16.19
C LEU A 195 2.24 5.40 17.29
N SER A 196 2.46 6.49 18.04
CA SER A 196 3.48 6.49 19.10
C SER A 196 3.18 5.46 20.21
N ARG A 197 1.90 5.12 20.41
CA ARG A 197 1.44 4.17 21.41
C ARG A 197 1.38 2.73 20.90
N ILE A 198 0.90 2.51 19.68
CA ILE A 198 0.69 1.15 19.16
C ILE A 198 1.97 0.52 18.63
N VAL A 199 2.85 1.29 17.99
CA VAL A 199 4.04 0.75 17.32
C VAL A 199 4.98 0.00 18.27
N PRO A 200 5.24 0.46 19.51
CA PRO A 200 6.03 -0.32 20.47
C PRO A 200 5.46 -1.69 20.85
N LEU A 201 4.17 -1.92 20.59
CA LEU A 201 3.48 -3.19 20.89
C LEU A 201 3.46 -4.15 19.69
N LEU A 202 3.87 -3.69 18.49
CA LEU A 202 3.81 -4.48 17.27
C LEU A 202 4.95 -5.51 17.23
N ASP A 203 4.62 -6.75 16.91
CA ASP A 203 5.57 -7.66 16.29
C ASP A 203 5.67 -7.32 14.80
N CYS A 204 6.88 -7.38 14.23
CA CYS A 204 7.16 -6.92 12.87
C CYS A 204 7.92 -7.99 12.09
N LYS A 205 7.32 -8.45 10.99
CA LYS A 205 7.89 -9.43 10.05
C LYS A 205 8.12 -8.74 8.69
N PRO A 206 9.31 -8.14 8.47
CA PRO A 206 9.59 -7.40 7.24
C PRO A 206 9.64 -8.31 6.02
N PHE A 207 9.19 -7.78 4.88
CA PHE A 207 9.34 -8.41 3.57
C PHE A 207 10.82 -8.33 3.17
N PRO A 208 11.38 -9.35 2.50
CA PRO A 208 12.73 -9.27 2.00
C PRO A 208 12.81 -8.35 0.78
N THR A 209 14.02 -7.96 0.45
CA THR A 209 14.29 -7.25 -0.80
C THR A 209 13.93 -8.11 -2.00
N TRP A 210 13.16 -7.55 -2.93
CA TRP A 210 12.91 -8.18 -4.22
C TRP A 210 13.78 -7.55 -5.30
N ASN A 211 14.87 -8.22 -5.68
CA ASN A 211 15.86 -7.65 -6.60
C ASN A 211 15.29 -7.22 -7.97
N THR A 212 14.29 -7.94 -8.49
CA THR A 212 13.67 -7.61 -9.78
C THR A 212 12.79 -6.35 -9.70
N ASN A 213 12.07 -6.16 -8.59
CA ASN A 213 11.20 -5.01 -8.35
C ASN A 213 11.43 -4.43 -6.94
N PRO A 214 12.56 -3.76 -6.73
CA PRO A 214 12.98 -3.37 -5.38
C PRO A 214 12.05 -2.37 -4.73
N THR A 215 11.22 -1.65 -5.52
CA THR A 215 10.32 -0.61 -5.02
C THR A 215 8.88 -1.08 -4.79
N ALA A 216 8.54 -2.32 -5.16
CA ALA A 216 7.17 -2.81 -5.03
C ALA A 216 6.77 -3.01 -3.56
N PHE A 217 7.69 -3.55 -2.76
CA PHE A 217 7.48 -3.88 -1.35
C PHE A 217 8.67 -3.48 -0.46
N ASN A 218 9.51 -2.53 -0.89
CA ASN A 218 10.53 -2.00 0.02
C ASN A 218 9.83 -1.43 1.26
N ASN A 219 10.49 -1.53 2.40
CA ASN A 219 9.93 -1.03 3.65
C ASN A 219 8.54 -1.61 3.99
N THR A 220 8.13 -2.77 3.45
CA THR A 220 6.84 -3.39 3.77
C THR A 220 7.01 -4.53 4.78
N ALA A 221 6.06 -4.72 5.69
CA ALA A 221 6.07 -5.75 6.71
C ALA A 221 4.66 -6.25 7.05
N VAL A 222 4.57 -7.50 7.50
CA VAL A 222 3.42 -7.98 8.28
C VAL A 222 3.62 -7.53 9.73
N GLN A 223 2.66 -6.82 10.30
CA GLN A 223 2.69 -6.33 11.68
C GLN A 223 1.35 -6.54 12.38
N TYR A 224 1.39 -6.85 13.67
CA TYR A 224 0.21 -7.08 14.51
C TYR A 224 0.62 -6.96 15.97
N VAL A 225 -0.34 -6.82 16.89
CA VAL A 225 -0.07 -6.84 18.34
C VAL A 225 -0.33 -8.25 18.89
N PRO A 226 0.70 -8.99 19.33
CA PRO A 226 0.52 -10.31 19.93
C PRO A 226 -0.33 -10.27 21.19
N ALA A 227 -1.09 -11.34 21.46
CA ALA A 227 -1.99 -11.44 22.63
C ALA A 227 -1.34 -11.00 23.98
N PRO A 228 -0.09 -11.43 24.32
CA PRO A 228 0.55 -11.04 25.58
C PRO A 228 0.86 -9.54 25.72
N GLN A 229 0.97 -8.80 24.61
CA GLN A 229 1.23 -7.35 24.66
C GLN A 229 0.00 -6.56 25.13
N TRP A 230 -1.20 -7.12 24.94
CA TRP A 230 -2.46 -6.51 25.41
C TRP A 230 -2.67 -6.58 26.92
N GLU A 231 -1.95 -7.47 27.61
CA GLU A 231 -2.02 -7.62 29.08
C GLU A 231 -1.07 -6.65 29.79
N ASN A 232 -0.04 -6.17 29.09
CA ASN A 232 1.03 -5.35 29.66
C ASN A 232 0.95 -3.88 29.21
N LEU A 233 -0.26 -3.38 28.89
CA LEU A 233 -0.45 -2.01 28.44
C LEU A 233 -0.02 -1.00 29.52
N PRO A 234 0.93 -0.09 29.24
CA PRO A 234 1.32 0.93 30.20
C PRO A 234 0.17 1.92 30.40
N GLY A 235 -0.38 1.97 31.61
CA GLY A 235 -1.45 2.90 31.97
C GLY A 235 -2.68 2.75 31.07
N GLU A 236 -3.34 1.61 31.10
CA GLU A 236 -4.48 1.25 30.23
C GLU A 236 -5.47 2.40 29.99
N HIS A 237 -5.83 3.15 31.04
CA HIS A 237 -6.72 4.31 30.91
C HIS A 237 -6.14 5.47 30.07
N ASP A 238 -4.84 5.72 30.15
CA ASP A 238 -4.15 6.78 29.40
C ASP A 238 -3.85 6.34 27.96
N PHE A 239 -3.62 5.04 27.74
CA PHE A 239 -3.41 4.47 26.41
C PHE A 239 -4.62 4.70 25.49
N TRP A 240 -5.83 4.47 25.99
CA TRP A 240 -7.06 4.60 25.21
C TRP A 240 -7.56 6.05 25.09
N ARG A 241 -7.16 6.94 26.00
CA ARG A 241 -7.54 8.36 25.94
C ARG A 241 -6.67 9.12 24.96
N LEU A 242 -7.24 9.44 23.80
CA LEU A 242 -6.56 10.23 22.77
C LEU A 242 -6.73 11.73 23.00
N PRO A 243 -5.72 12.55 22.66
CA PRO A 243 -5.90 14.00 22.61
C PRO A 243 -6.87 14.37 21.46
N PRO A 244 -7.55 15.52 21.57
CA PRO A 244 -8.43 16.03 20.51
C PRO A 244 -7.67 16.16 19.18
N HIS A 245 -8.41 16.02 18.08
CA HIS A 245 -7.86 16.15 16.74
C HIS A 245 -7.26 17.56 16.58
N ARG A 246 -6.02 17.65 16.14
CA ARG A 246 -5.47 18.94 15.70
C ARG A 246 -5.86 19.10 14.24
N ASP A 247 -6.77 20.02 13.97
CA ASP A 247 -7.02 20.48 12.62
C ASP A 247 -5.79 21.31 12.22
N THR A 248 -4.96 20.76 11.33
CA THR A 248 -3.91 21.51 10.62
C THR A 248 -4.35 21.77 9.20
#